data_AF-Q174D0-F1
#
_entry.id   AF-Q174D0-F1
#
_cell.length_a   1.000
_cell.length_b   1.000
_cell.length_c   1.000
_cell.angle_alpha   90.00
_cell.angle_beta   90.00
_cell.angle_gamma   90.00
#
_symmetry.space_group_name_H-M   'P 1'
#
loop_
_entity.id
_entity.type
_entity.pdbx_description
1 polymer ?
#
loop_
_entity_poly.entity_id
_entity_poly.type
_entity_poly.pdbx_seq_one_letter_code
_entity_poly.pdbx_strand_id
1 'polypeptide(L)'
;MDYVNVAMVSSRDQLRLHTINAKYVEHVFMESPVMAVCYTSVKEGCGVNCIAVGMECGVIRLYSSWNLALVREITTNLGDPFGIISLIYSKNQHLVVLMSSNVIQTWKSEGLPGTSPQISELPVRRSIG
;
A
#
# COMPACT_ATOMS: atom_id res chain seq x y z
N MET A 1 8.31 1.97 19.50
CA MET A 1 8.53 1.30 18.20
C MET A 1 7.42 0.28 18.07
N ASP A 2 6.33 0.66 17.41
CA ASP A 2 5.16 -0.20 17.28
C ASP A 2 5.15 -0.76 15.86
N TYR A 3 5.44 -2.06 15.75
CA TYR A 3 5.30 -2.77 14.49
C TYR A 3 3.95 -3.48 14.47
N VAL A 4 3.27 -3.37 13.34
CA VAL A 4 1.92 -3.87 13.08
C VAL A 4 2.01 -5.26 12.46
N ASN A 5 1.30 -6.23 13.03
CA ASN A 5 1.07 -7.52 12.39
C ASN A 5 -0.22 -7.45 11.57
N VAL A 6 -0.15 -7.73 10.27
CA VAL A 6 -1.29 -7.81 9.35
C VAL A 6 -1.59 -9.28 9.09
N ALA A 7 -2.77 -9.74 9.53
CA ALA A 7 -3.19 -11.14 9.36
C ALA A 7 -4.51 -11.22 8.60
N MET A 8 -4.54 -12.03 7.53
CA MET A 8 -5.74 -12.36 6.77
C MET A 8 -6.41 -13.65 7.25
N VAL A 9 -7.74 -13.63 7.35
CA VAL A 9 -8.55 -14.80 7.76
C VAL A 9 -9.61 -15.09 6.70
N SER A 10 -9.74 -16.37 6.38
CA SER A 10 -10.24 -16.97 5.14
C SER A 10 -11.73 -16.82 4.78
N SER A 11 -12.54 -16.06 5.51
CA SER A 11 -13.95 -15.84 5.14
C SER A 11 -14.27 -14.41 4.69
N ARG A 12 -13.51 -13.43 5.19
CA ARG A 12 -13.58 -12.02 4.78
C ARG A 12 -12.24 -11.38 5.06
N ASP A 13 -11.67 -10.78 4.03
CA ASP A 13 -10.40 -10.08 4.15
C ASP A 13 -10.54 -8.96 5.20
N GLN A 14 -9.66 -9.00 6.20
CA GLN A 14 -9.68 -8.07 7.32
C GLN A 14 -8.26 -7.61 7.63
N LEU A 15 -8.11 -6.33 7.95
CA LEU A 15 -6.88 -5.80 8.50
C LEU A 15 -7.03 -5.77 10.02
N ARG A 16 -6.15 -6.47 10.72
CA ARG A 16 -6.06 -6.43 12.19
C ARG A 16 -4.83 -5.64 12.61
N LEU A 17 -4.98 -4.86 13.66
CA LEU A 17 -3.90 -4.10 14.30
C LEU A 17 -3.67 -4.67 15.69
N HIS A 18 -2.42 -5.06 15.94
CA HIS A 18 -1.95 -5.51 17.24
C HIS A 18 -0.75 -4.68 17.65
N THR A 19 -0.59 -4.47 18.96
CA THR A 19 0.66 -3.93 19.52
C THR A 19 1.80 -4.94 19.34
N ILE A 20 3.04 -4.50 19.57
CA ILE A 20 4.22 -5.40 19.55
C ILE A 20 4.12 -6.57 20.56
N ASN A 21 3.31 -6.40 21.61
CA ASN A 21 3.05 -7.44 22.61
C ASN A 21 1.85 -8.33 22.24
N ALA A 22 1.44 -8.35 20.95
CA ALA A 22 0.29 -9.09 20.43
C ALA A 22 -1.07 -8.73 21.06
N LYS A 23 -1.16 -7.60 21.79
CA LYS A 23 -2.45 -7.10 22.29
C LYS A 23 -3.26 -6.52 21.13
N TYR A 24 -4.51 -6.99 20.99
CA TYR A 24 -5.48 -6.45 20.05
C TYR A 24 -5.69 -4.94 20.25
N VAL A 25 -5.72 -4.19 19.14
CA VAL A 25 -6.04 -2.76 19.11
C VAL A 25 -7.34 -2.54 18.35
N GLU A 26 -7.37 -2.89 17.06
CA GLU A 26 -8.55 -2.70 16.21
C GLU A 26 -8.55 -3.66 15.02
N HIS A 27 -9.69 -3.84 14.34
CA HIS A 27 -9.80 -4.45 13.03
C HIS A 27 -10.77 -3.72 12.11
N VAL A 28 -10.55 -3.86 10.79
CA VAL A 28 -11.48 -3.40 9.76
C VAL A 28 -11.66 -4.49 8.71
N PHE A 29 -12.89 -4.63 8.22
CA PHE A 29 -13.20 -5.54 7.11
C PHE A 29 -13.02 -4.84 5.78
N MET A 30 -12.50 -5.57 4.80
CA MET A 30 -12.38 -5.10 3.42
C MET A 30 -13.61 -5.51 2.62
N GLU A 31 -13.94 -4.67 1.65
CA GLU A 31 -15.08 -4.86 0.74
C GLU A 31 -14.69 -5.66 -0.51
N SER A 32 -13.39 -5.80 -0.76
CA SER A 32 -12.78 -6.52 -1.87
C SER A 32 -11.54 -7.25 -1.35
N PRO A 33 -11.10 -8.33 -2.02
CA PRO A 33 -9.88 -9.02 -1.65
C PRO A 33 -8.67 -8.08 -1.61
N VAL A 34 -7.81 -8.21 -0.60
CA VAL A 34 -6.57 -7.45 -0.47
C VAL A 34 -5.47 -8.17 -1.22
N MET A 35 -4.85 -7.45 -2.13
CA MET A 35 -3.79 -7.96 -2.98
C MET A 35 -2.42 -7.54 -2.46
N ALA A 36 -2.32 -6.39 -1.81
CA ALA A 36 -1.05 -5.86 -1.33
C ALA A 36 -1.23 -4.99 -0.09
N VAL A 37 -0.24 -5.01 0.79
CA VAL A 37 -0.16 -4.13 1.95
C VAL A 37 1.26 -3.58 2.06
N CYS A 38 1.41 -2.29 2.35
CA CYS A 38 2.70 -1.70 2.70
C CYS A 38 2.55 -0.64 3.79
N TYR A 39 3.68 -0.21 4.34
CA TYR A 39 3.74 0.72 5.46
C TYR A 39 4.53 1.97 5.06
N THR A 40 4.06 3.16 5.43
CA THR A 40 4.84 4.38 5.25
C THR A 40 5.99 4.43 6.24
N SER A 41 7.05 5.14 5.91
CA SER A 41 8.17 5.35 6.82
C SER A 41 8.50 6.84 6.92
N VAL A 42 7.47 7.64 7.22
CA VAL A 42 7.62 9.07 7.50
C VAL A 42 8.43 9.23 8.77
N LYS A 43 9.37 10.19 8.75
CA LYS A 43 10.20 10.52 9.92
C LYS A 43 9.32 10.94 11.10
N GLU A 44 9.72 10.53 12.29
CA GLU A 44 9.05 10.95 13.52
C GLU A 44 8.94 12.48 13.61
N GLY A 45 7.79 12.97 14.07
CA GLY A 45 7.48 14.39 14.14
C GLY A 45 7.03 15.03 12.80
N CYS A 46 7.10 14.33 11.67
CA CYS A 46 6.63 14.83 10.38
C CYS A 46 5.19 14.42 10.05
N GLY A 47 4.68 13.35 10.65
CA GLY A 47 3.31 12.89 10.43
C GLY A 47 3.01 11.54 11.08
N VAL A 48 1.77 11.10 10.94
CA VAL A 48 1.31 9.77 11.36
C VAL A 48 1.60 8.78 10.23
N ASN A 49 2.28 7.67 10.56
CA ASN A 49 2.49 6.61 9.59
C ASN A 49 1.18 5.91 9.24
N CYS A 50 1.06 5.52 7.98
CA CYS A 50 -0.11 4.85 7.43
C CYS A 50 0.22 3.43 6.98
N ILE A 51 -0.78 2.56 7.09
CA ILE A 51 -0.83 1.25 6.43
C ILE A 51 -1.60 1.44 5.13
N ALA A 52 -0.95 1.22 4.00
CA ALA A 52 -1.61 1.24 2.70
C ALA A 52 -2.07 -0.18 2.33
N VAL A 53 -3.34 -0.31 1.95
CA VAL A 53 -3.98 -1.58 1.59
C VAL A 53 -4.53 -1.44 0.18
N GLY A 54 -4.00 -2.23 -0.75
CA GLY A 54 -4.44 -2.30 -2.13
C GLY A 54 -5.36 -3.49 -2.33
N MET A 55 -6.51 -3.24 -2.94
CA MET A 55 -7.55 -4.25 -3.16
C MET A 55 -7.69 -4.60 -4.65
N GLU A 56 -8.28 -5.76 -4.92
CA GLU A 56 -8.58 -6.26 -6.27
C GLU A 56 -9.49 -5.29 -7.05
N CYS A 57 -10.38 -4.56 -6.39
CA CYS A 57 -11.22 -3.53 -7.03
C CYS A 57 -10.47 -2.27 -7.51
N GLY A 58 -9.13 -2.22 -7.40
CA GLY A 58 -8.32 -1.07 -7.85
C GLY A 58 -8.34 0.12 -6.87
N VAL A 59 -8.88 -0.07 -5.67
CA VAL A 59 -8.89 0.94 -4.62
C VAL A 59 -7.76 0.69 -3.63
N ILE A 60 -7.07 1.76 -3.24
CA ILE A 60 -6.06 1.77 -2.17
C ILE A 60 -6.63 2.55 -0.99
N ARG A 61 -6.62 1.96 0.20
CA ARG A 61 -6.98 2.65 1.45
C ARG A 61 -5.75 2.86 2.32
N LEU A 62 -5.59 4.08 2.81
CA LEU A 62 -4.58 4.46 3.78
C LEU A 62 -5.24 4.50 5.15
N TYR A 63 -4.76 3.67 6.08
CA TYR A 63 -5.22 3.62 7.46
C TYR A 63 -4.16 4.14 8.41
N SER A 64 -4.58 4.87 9.44
CA SER A 64 -3.71 5.27 10.55
C SER A 64 -3.13 4.03 11.22
N SER A 65 -1.81 4.00 11.43
CA SER A 65 -1.16 2.88 12.11
C SER A 65 -1.46 2.81 13.61
N TRP A 66 -2.09 3.84 14.19
CA TRP A 66 -2.41 3.88 15.62
C TRP A 66 -3.71 3.18 15.96
N ASN A 67 -4.71 3.29 15.10
CA ASN A 67 -6.08 2.90 15.42
C ASN A 67 -6.90 2.40 14.21
N LEU A 68 -6.26 2.18 13.06
CA LEU A 68 -6.92 1.81 11.80
C LEU A 68 -8.01 2.80 11.34
N ALA A 69 -8.00 4.05 11.80
CA ALA A 69 -8.88 5.06 11.24
C ALA A 69 -8.53 5.31 9.75
N LEU A 70 -9.54 5.35 8.89
CA LEU A 70 -9.35 5.65 7.47
C LEU A 70 -8.84 7.08 7.31
N VAL A 71 -7.67 7.23 6.68
CA VAL A 71 -7.02 8.52 6.42
C VAL A 71 -7.37 9.00 5.01
N ARG A 72 -7.30 8.11 4.02
CA ARG A 72 -7.55 8.44 2.62
C ARG A 72 -7.89 7.20 1.81
N GLU A 73 -8.73 7.41 0.80
CA GLU A 73 -8.94 6.46 -0.28
C GLU A 73 -8.34 7.01 -1.58
N ILE A 74 -7.70 6.13 -2.35
CA ILE A 74 -7.10 6.43 -3.65
C ILE A 74 -7.68 5.45 -4.65
N THR A 75 -8.39 5.98 -5.65
CA THR A 75 -8.94 5.18 -6.74
C THR A 75 -7.94 5.17 -7.90
N THR A 76 -7.48 3.98 -8.28
CA THR A 76 -6.70 3.82 -9.51
C THR A 76 -7.72 3.76 -10.66
N ASN A 77 -7.90 4.86 -11.40
CA ASN A 77 -8.93 5.02 -12.44
C ASN A 77 -8.69 4.19 -13.72
N LEU A 78 -8.18 2.97 -13.58
CA LEU A 78 -8.02 2.05 -14.69
C LEU A 78 -9.18 1.07 -14.59
N GLY A 79 -9.97 0.94 -15.66
CA GLY A 79 -10.97 -0.13 -15.82
C GLY A 79 -10.33 -1.52 -15.95
N ASP A 80 -9.25 -1.76 -15.23
CA ASP A 80 -8.50 -3.01 -15.17
C ASP A 80 -9.22 -3.97 -14.21
N PRO A 81 -9.82 -5.05 -14.73
CA PRO A 81 -10.67 -5.93 -13.93
C PRO A 81 -9.88 -6.77 -12.91
N PHE A 82 -8.54 -6.83 -13.00
CA PHE A 82 -7.70 -7.69 -12.16
C PHE A 82 -6.91 -6.92 -11.07
N GLY A 83 -7.12 -5.60 -10.96
CA GLY A 83 -6.76 -4.82 -9.78
C GLY A 83 -5.28 -4.52 -9.53
N ILE A 84 -4.97 -4.29 -8.25
CA ILE A 84 -3.62 -3.98 -7.76
C ILE A 84 -2.86 -5.28 -7.53
N ILE A 85 -1.61 -5.37 -7.96
CA ILE A 85 -0.71 -6.50 -7.67
C ILE A 85 0.22 -6.20 -6.51
N SER A 86 0.78 -4.98 -6.45
CA SER A 86 1.81 -4.64 -5.47
C SER A 86 1.80 -3.16 -5.11
N LEU A 87 2.20 -2.87 -3.86
CA LEU A 87 2.33 -1.53 -3.31
C LEU A 87 3.68 -1.40 -2.61
N ILE A 88 4.35 -0.27 -2.82
CA ILE A 88 5.56 0.07 -2.06
C ILE A 88 5.69 1.58 -1.87
N TYR A 89 6.12 1.98 -0.68
CA TYR A 89 6.60 3.34 -0.47
C TYR A 89 8.08 3.44 -0.82
N SER A 90 8.42 4.37 -1.71
CA SER A 90 9.80 4.75 -1.96
C SER A 90 10.42 5.45 -0.75
N LYS A 91 11.76 5.62 -0.77
CA LYS A 91 12.50 6.41 0.23
C LYS A 91 11.91 7.80 0.46
N ASN A 92 11.41 8.42 -0.61
CA ASN A 92 10.84 9.76 -0.64
C ASN A 92 9.32 9.78 -0.34
N GLN A 93 8.77 8.68 0.18
CA GLN A 93 7.36 8.54 0.53
C GLN A 93 6.39 8.68 -0.67
N HIS A 94 6.87 8.51 -1.91
CA HIS A 94 6.00 8.25 -3.05
C HIS A 94 5.45 6.82 -2.97
N LEU A 95 4.14 6.68 -3.10
CA LEU A 95 3.47 5.39 -3.20
C LEU A 95 3.53 4.91 -4.65
N VAL A 96 4.21 3.79 -4.88
CA VAL A 96 4.34 3.14 -6.17
C VAL A 96 3.41 1.92 -6.19
N VAL A 97 2.63 1.80 -7.26
CA VAL A 97 1.56 0.81 -7.42
C VAL A 97 1.78 0.06 -8.72
N LEU A 98 1.87 -1.27 -8.66
CA LEU A 98 1.84 -2.13 -9.84
C LEU A 98 0.42 -2.66 -10.03
N MET A 99 -0.14 -2.42 -11.21
CA MET A 99 -1.45 -2.91 -11.64
C MET A 99 -1.32 -4.20 -12.44
N SER A 100 -2.39 -4.99 -12.51
CA SER A 100 -2.46 -6.20 -13.33
C SER A 100 -2.29 -5.97 -14.82
N SER A 101 -2.60 -4.78 -15.31
CA SER A 101 -2.35 -4.34 -16.69
C SER A 101 -0.87 -4.08 -16.99
N ASN A 102 0.05 -4.43 -16.08
CA ASN A 102 1.48 -4.09 -16.13
C ASN A 102 1.76 -2.58 -16.16
N VAL A 103 0.81 -1.77 -15.70
CA VAL A 103 0.99 -0.32 -15.55
C VAL A 103 1.49 -0.02 -14.15
N ILE A 104 2.54 0.79 -14.06
CA ILE A 104 3.02 1.31 -12.77
C ILE A 104 2.52 2.74 -12.61
N GLN A 105 1.84 3.00 -11.51
CA GLN A 105 1.40 4.33 -11.12
C GLN A 105 2.18 4.81 -9.90
N THR A 106 2.37 6.13 -9.80
CA THR A 106 2.98 6.73 -8.63
C THR A 106 2.12 7.86 -8.09
N TRP A 107 1.84 7.81 -6.79
CA TRP A 107 1.18 8.87 -6.04
C TRP A 107 2.18 9.59 -5.16
N LYS A 108 2.12 10.92 -5.18
CA LYS A 108 2.90 11.81 -4.30
C LYS A 108 1.96 12.70 -3.51
N SER A 109 2.33 13.00 -2.28
CA SER A 109 1.71 14.08 -1.52
C SER A 109 2.46 15.39 -1.80
N GLU A 110 1.73 16.50 -1.79
CA GLU A 110 2.35 17.82 -1.84
C GLU A 110 3.28 18.02 -0.65
N GLY A 111 4.43 18.64 -0.90
CA GLY A 111 5.46 18.89 0.12
C GLY A 111 6.43 17.74 0.40
N LEU A 112 6.28 16.56 -0.24
CA LEU A 112 7.26 15.48 -0.09
C LEU A 112 8.54 15.77 -0.91
N PRO A 113 9.73 15.52 -0.33
CA PRO A 113 11.00 15.80 -1.00
C PRO A 113 11.32 14.77 -2.09
N GLY A 114 11.95 15.20 -3.17
CA GLY A 114 12.52 14.34 -4.21
C GLY A 114 11.69 14.25 -5.50
N THR A 115 12.31 13.79 -6.58
CA THR A 115 11.65 13.59 -7.87
C THR A 115 10.80 12.32 -7.84
N SER A 116 9.73 12.30 -8.64
CA SER A 116 8.97 11.07 -8.88
C SER A 116 9.92 9.96 -9.35
N PRO A 117 9.73 8.70 -8.91
CA PRO A 117 10.56 7.58 -9.33
C PRO A 117 10.57 7.50 -10.86
N GLN A 118 11.77 7.48 -11.44
CA GLN A 118 11.96 7.23 -12.87
C GLN A 118 12.03 5.72 -13.05
N ILE A 119 11.06 5.16 -13.77
CA ILE A 119 11.03 3.73 -14.09
C ILE A 119 11.77 3.57 -15.40
N SER A 120 13.04 3.17 -15.33
CA SER A 120 13.81 2.81 -16.52
C SER A 120 13.48 1.39 -16.93
N GLU A 121 12.98 1.20 -18.16
CA GLU A 121 12.88 -0.12 -18.76
C GLU A 121 14.29 -0.73 -18.84
N LEU A 122 14.53 -1.81 -18.10
CA LEU A 122 15.76 -2.57 -18.26
C LEU A 122 15.71 -3.29 -19.62
N PRO A 123 16.78 -3.26 -20.42
CA PRO A 123 16.81 -3.99 -21.68
C PRO A 123 16.59 -5.48 -21.40
N VAL A 124 15.55 -6.05 -22.03
CA VAL A 124 15.26 -7.48 -21.97
C VAL A 124 16.48 -8.23 -22.47
N ARG A 125 17.21 -8.91 -21.56
CA ARG A 125 18.25 -9.87 -21.95
C ARG A 125 17.55 -11.01 -22.68
N ARG A 126 17.45 -10.92 -24.00
CA ARG A 126 17.14 -12.09 -24.83
C ARG A 126 18.29 -13.06 -24.62
N SER A 127 18.04 -14.16 -23.89
CA SER A 127 18.96 -15.29 -23.89
C SER A 127 19.01 -15.82 -25.31
N ILE A 128 20.13 -15.60 -25.97
CA ILE A 128 20.40 -16.17 -27.29
C ILE A 128 20.71 -17.64 -27.01
N GLY A 129 19.75 -18.51 -27.36
CA GLY A 129 19.98 -19.95 -27.49
C GLY A 129 20.58 -20.27 -28.85
#